data_AF-A0A2G9XNL7-F1
#
_entry.id   AF-A0A2G9XNL7-F1
#
_cell.length_a   1.000
_cell.length_b   1.000
_cell.length_c   1.000
_cell.angle_alpha   90.00
_cell.angle_beta   90.00
_cell.angle_gamma   90.00
#
_symmetry.space_group_name_H-M   'P 1'
#
loop_
_entity.id
_entity.type
_entity.pdbx_description
1 polymer ?
#
loop_
_entity_poly.entity_id
_entity_poly.type
_entity_poly.pdbx_seq_one_letter_code
_entity_poly.pdbx_strand_id
1 'polypeptide(L)'
;MALDNFCKSLKSECRSSLEVRHPSWIDEEMFNILRKYNVAFCISDTAGRFPYLEEATADFIYIRLHGSHSLYTSNYEEEELRSWARKIKKWGLTTFLYFDNDYRGYACQNALRIKEILGLV
;
A
#
# COMPACT_ATOMS: atom_id res chain seq x y z
N MET A 1 -6.73 12.84 18.63
CA MET A 1 -5.88 14.01 19.02
C MET A 1 -4.43 13.90 18.54
N ALA A 2 -3.66 12.85 18.86
CA ALA A 2 -2.25 12.76 18.45
C ALA A 2 -2.06 12.61 16.94
N LEU A 3 -2.82 11.73 16.28
CA LEU A 3 -2.75 11.54 14.83
C LEU A 3 -3.21 12.78 14.06
N ASP A 4 -4.31 13.41 14.47
CA ASP A 4 -4.81 14.64 13.83
C ASP A 4 -3.76 15.76 13.88
N ASN A 5 -3.12 15.96 15.05
CA ASN A 5 -2.04 16.94 15.20
C ASN A 5 -0.81 16.60 14.35
N PHE A 6 -0.46 15.31 14.23
CA PHE A 6 0.61 14.85 13.36
C PHE A 6 0.29 15.13 11.88
N CYS A 7 -0.90 14.74 11.41
CA CYS A 7 -1.31 14.99 10.03
C CYS A 7 -1.40 16.49 9.70
N LYS A 8 -1.83 17.31 10.67
CA LYS A 8 -1.86 18.77 10.53
C LYS A 8 -0.48 19.41 10.38
N SER A 9 0.58 18.79 10.92
CA SER A 9 1.94 19.33 10.81
C SER A 9 2.67 18.88 9.55
N LEU A 10 2.09 17.97 8.76
CA LEU A 10 2.63 17.58 7.47
C LEU A 10 2.59 18.75 6.49
N LYS A 11 3.61 18.84 5.63
CA LYS A 11 3.66 19.87 4.58
C LYS A 11 2.61 19.56 3.52
N SER A 12 1.75 20.54 3.23
CA SER A 12 0.66 20.37 2.26
C SER A 12 1.14 20.15 0.82
N GLU A 13 2.37 20.52 0.48
CA GLU A 13 2.92 20.24 -0.86
C GLU A 13 3.41 18.80 -1.04
N CYS A 14 3.54 18.01 0.04
CA CYS A 14 4.05 16.64 0.00
C CYS A 14 2.91 15.62 0.09
N ARG A 15 2.90 14.65 -0.83
CA ARG A 15 2.08 13.45 -0.67
C ARG A 15 2.61 12.62 0.50
N SER A 16 1.73 12.25 1.42
CA SER A 16 2.08 11.49 2.62
C SER A 16 1.27 10.20 2.68
N SER A 17 1.89 9.13 3.14
CA SER A 17 1.24 7.84 3.40
C SER A 17 1.53 7.36 4.82
N LEU A 18 0.56 6.68 5.44
CA LEU A 18 0.72 6.10 6.77
C LEU A 18 0.56 4.58 6.71
N GLU A 19 1.56 3.84 7.19
CA GLU A 19 1.52 2.39 7.29
C GLU A 19 1.30 1.93 8.73
N VAL A 20 0.21 1.19 8.95
CA VAL A 20 -0.15 0.67 10.26
C VAL A 20 0.48 -0.71 10.48
N ARG A 21 1.15 -0.87 11.63
CA ARG A 21 1.82 -2.11 12.05
C ARG A 21 1.20 -2.76 13.29
N HIS A 22 0.07 -2.24 13.78
CA HIS A 22 -0.59 -2.79 14.95
C HIS A 22 -2.13 -2.60 14.86
N PRO A 23 -2.95 -3.63 15.13
CA PRO A 23 -4.41 -3.58 14.96
C PRO A 23 -5.12 -2.47 15.74
N SER A 24 -4.56 -2.05 16.88
CA SER A 24 -5.16 -0.99 17.71
C SER A 24 -5.25 0.39 17.05
N TRP A 25 -4.65 0.56 15.87
CA TRP A 25 -4.72 1.79 15.08
C TRP A 25 -5.80 1.73 13.99
N ILE A 26 -6.48 0.60 13.83
CA ILE A 26 -7.53 0.42 12.83
C ILE A 26 -8.88 0.73 13.48
N ASP A 27 -9.38 1.92 13.21
CA ASP A 27 -10.73 2.35 13.52
C ASP A 27 -11.22 3.38 12.50
N GLU A 28 -12.51 3.70 12.55
CA GLU A 28 -13.14 4.65 11.63
C GLU A 28 -12.63 6.10 11.82
N GLU A 29 -12.27 6.48 13.05
CA GLU A 29 -11.75 7.81 13.36
C GLU A 29 -10.40 8.04 12.66
N MET A 30 -9.52 7.03 12.69
CA MET A 30 -8.24 7.03 12.00
C MET A 30 -8.43 7.27 10.50
N PHE A 31 -9.31 6.51 9.84
CA PHE A 31 -9.57 6.70 8.40
C PHE A 31 -10.16 8.08 8.10
N ASN A 32 -11.02 8.61 8.95
CA ASN A 32 -11.57 9.96 8.81
C ASN A 32 -10.50 11.05 8.93
N ILE A 33 -9.54 10.90 9.85
CA ILE A 33 -8.39 11.80 9.97
C ILE A 33 -7.52 11.73 8.71
N LEU A 34 -7.22 10.53 8.21
CA LEU A 34 -6.42 10.38 6.99
C LEU A 34 -7.09 11.04 5.77
N ARG A 35 -8.41 10.82 5.59
CA ARG A 35 -9.21 11.47 4.53
C ARG A 35 -9.18 13.00 4.64
N LYS A 36 -9.34 13.53 5.86
CA LYS A 36 -9.33 14.97 6.13
C LYS A 36 -8.04 15.66 5.67
N TYR A 37 -6.90 14.98 5.81
CA TYR A 37 -5.59 15.54 5.47
C TYR A 37 -4.99 14.99 4.18
N ASN A 38 -5.77 14.25 3.37
CA ASN A 38 -5.33 13.61 2.13
C ASN A 38 -4.07 12.74 2.32
N VAL A 39 -4.00 11.99 3.42
CA VAL A 39 -2.92 11.05 3.72
C VAL A 39 -3.36 9.66 3.27
N ALA A 40 -2.59 9.01 2.40
CA ALA A 40 -2.93 7.68 1.91
C ALA A 40 -2.69 6.62 3.00
N PHE A 41 -3.70 5.81 3.28
CA PHE A 41 -3.51 4.58 4.03
C PHE A 41 -2.66 3.62 3.19
N CYS A 42 -1.56 3.13 3.76
CA CYS A 42 -0.67 2.21 3.07
C CYS A 42 -1.28 0.80 3.09
N ILE A 43 -1.80 0.37 1.94
CA ILE A 43 -2.30 -0.99 1.74
C ILE A 43 -1.09 -1.92 1.72
N SER A 44 -0.96 -2.74 2.76
CA SER A 44 0.29 -3.46 3.03
C SER A 44 0.04 -4.96 3.07
N ASP A 45 0.57 -5.69 2.09
CA ASP A 45 0.58 -7.15 2.12
C ASP A 45 1.83 -7.63 2.84
N THR A 46 1.63 -8.41 3.90
CA THR A 46 2.65 -8.72 4.91
C THR A 46 2.60 -10.19 5.35
N ALA A 47 2.10 -11.08 4.49
CA ALA A 47 1.90 -12.50 4.80
C ALA A 47 1.11 -12.71 6.12
N GLY A 48 0.08 -11.88 6.34
CA GLY A 48 -0.78 -11.93 7.54
C GLY A 48 -0.15 -11.42 8.84
N ARG A 49 1.09 -10.89 8.81
CA ARG A 49 1.76 -10.39 10.04
C ARG A 49 1.11 -9.13 10.60
N PHE A 50 0.70 -8.21 9.73
CA PHE A 50 0.12 -6.91 10.11
C PHE A 50 -1.29 -6.77 9.54
N PRO A 51 -2.11 -5.84 10.08
CA PRO A 51 -3.47 -5.62 9.60
C PRO A 51 -3.52 -5.34 8.10
N TYR A 52 -4.44 -6.00 7.41
CA TYR A 52 -4.69 -5.81 5.98
C TYR A 52 -6.07 -5.18 5.77
N LEU A 53 -6.11 -3.98 5.19
CA LEU A 53 -7.32 -3.30 4.73
C LEU A 53 -7.04 -2.61 3.40
N GLU A 54 -8.08 -2.41 2.60
CA GLU A 54 -8.02 -1.77 1.27
C GLU A 54 -8.83 -0.46 1.26
N GLU A 55 -8.43 0.50 2.09
CA GLU A 55 -9.10 1.79 2.21
C GLU A 55 -8.41 2.88 1.38
N ALA A 56 -9.18 3.56 0.54
CA ALA A 56 -8.73 4.75 -0.19
C ALA A 56 -9.01 6.00 0.65
N THR A 57 -7.96 6.57 1.25
CA THR A 57 -8.07 7.77 2.11
C THR A 57 -7.43 9.02 1.52
N ALA A 58 -6.94 8.95 0.29
CA ALA A 58 -6.36 10.07 -0.43
C ALA A 58 -6.77 10.03 -1.91
N ASP A 59 -6.44 11.09 -2.64
CA ASP A 59 -6.56 11.19 -4.10
C ASP A 59 -5.56 10.29 -4.87
N PHE A 60 -4.80 9.46 -4.15
CA PHE A 60 -3.90 8.43 -4.67
C PHE A 60 -3.92 7.18 -3.79
N ILE A 61 -3.49 6.05 -4.36
CA ILE A 61 -3.30 4.79 -3.64
C ILE A 61 -1.82 4.56 -3.38
N TYR A 62 -1.50 4.03 -2.20
CA TYR A 62 -0.15 3.66 -1.81
C TYR A 62 -0.12 2.21 -1.33
N ILE A 63 0.71 1.38 -1.97
CA ILE A 63 0.77 -0.07 -1.74
C ILE A 63 2.20 -0.49 -1.42
N ARG A 64 2.37 -1.31 -0.39
CA ARG A 64 3.64 -1.97 -0.07
C ARG A 64 3.46 -3.48 0.00
N LEU A 65 4.14 -4.18 -0.90
CA LEU A 65 4.06 -5.63 -1.08
C LEU A 65 5.30 -6.29 -0.47
N HIS A 66 5.17 -6.79 0.75
CA HIS A 66 6.29 -7.35 1.52
C HIS A 66 6.44 -8.87 1.30
N GLY A 67 5.60 -9.49 0.46
CA GLY A 67 5.56 -10.93 0.25
C GLY A 67 4.25 -11.54 0.75
N SER A 68 3.64 -12.39 -0.08
CA SER A 68 2.30 -12.96 0.13
C SER A 68 2.27 -14.13 1.11
N HIS A 69 3.31 -14.97 1.12
CA HIS A 69 3.35 -16.20 1.94
C HIS A 69 4.37 -16.14 3.07
N SER A 70 5.44 -15.38 2.86
CA SER A 70 6.49 -15.16 3.83
C SER A 70 7.03 -13.75 3.68
N LEU A 71 7.05 -13.04 4.80
CA LEU A 71 7.49 -11.66 4.88
C LEU A 71 8.94 -11.52 4.39
N TYR A 72 9.15 -10.57 3.50
CA TYR A 72 10.38 -10.20 2.80
C TYR A 72 10.98 -11.24 1.85
N THR A 73 10.49 -12.49 1.83
CA THR A 73 11.18 -13.58 1.12
C THR A 73 10.37 -14.22 -0.01
N SER A 74 9.04 -14.17 0.06
CA SER A 74 8.19 -14.88 -0.89
C SER A 74 8.08 -14.14 -2.22
N ASN A 75 8.16 -14.90 -3.31
CA ASN A 75 7.84 -14.39 -4.63
C ASN A 75 6.32 -14.27 -4.78
N TYR A 76 5.86 -13.27 -5.54
CA TYR A 76 4.45 -13.19 -5.90
C TYR A 76 4.17 -14.08 -7.11
N GLU A 77 3.13 -14.90 -7.03
CA GLU A 77 2.68 -15.68 -8.17
C GLU A 77 1.99 -14.80 -9.22
N GLU A 78 1.95 -15.29 -10.45
CA GLU A 78 1.34 -14.60 -11.59
C GLU A 78 -0.09 -14.13 -11.30
N GLU A 79 -0.93 -14.98 -10.69
CA GLU A 79 -2.31 -14.62 -10.38
C GLU A 79 -2.39 -13.60 -9.23
N GLU A 80 -1.46 -13.60 -8.29
CA GLU A 80 -1.40 -12.58 -7.23
C GLU A 80 -1.09 -11.21 -7.83
N LEU A 81 -0.13 -11.15 -8.77
CA LEU A 81 0.18 -9.92 -9.51
C LEU A 81 -1.00 -9.46 -10.38
N ARG A 82 -1.72 -10.38 -11.03
CA ARG A 82 -2.94 -10.07 -11.79
C ARG A 82 -4.06 -9.57 -10.90
N SER A 83 -4.21 -10.11 -9.70
CA SER A 83 -5.16 -9.65 -8.69
C SER A 83 -4.85 -8.19 -8.29
N TRP A 84 -3.59 -7.89 -7.99
CA TRP A 84 -3.15 -6.51 -7.73
C TRP A 84 -3.42 -5.58 -8.92
N ALA A 85 -3.09 -5.99 -10.14
CA ALA A 85 -3.36 -5.19 -11.34
C ALA A 85 -4.86 -4.92 -11.53
N ARG A 86 -5.74 -5.89 -11.24
CA ARG A 86 -7.20 -5.70 -11.26
C ARG A 86 -7.66 -4.69 -10.20
N LYS A 87 -7.13 -4.75 -8.99
CA LYS A 87 -7.44 -3.77 -7.92
C LYS A 87 -7.01 -2.35 -8.31
N ILE A 88 -5.79 -2.20 -8.82
CA ILE A 88 -5.24 -0.92 -9.32
C ILE A 88 -6.17 -0.32 -10.39
N LYS A 89 -6.56 -1.12 -11.38
CA LYS A 89 -7.50 -0.69 -12.43
C LYS A 89 -8.87 -0.32 -11.87
N LYS A 90 -9.36 -1.05 -10.85
CA LYS A 90 -10.65 -0.79 -10.20
C LYS A 90 -10.65 0.51 -9.39
N TRP A 91 -9.57 0.82 -8.67
CA TRP A 91 -9.47 2.09 -7.94
C TRP A 91 -9.48 3.30 -8.89
N GLY A 92 -8.86 3.18 -10.06
CA GLY A 92 -8.86 4.24 -11.06
C GLY A 92 -8.13 5.52 -10.63
N LEU A 93 -7.30 5.43 -9.58
CA LEU A 93 -6.50 6.52 -9.04
C LEU A 93 -5.02 6.30 -9.37
N THR A 94 -4.24 7.39 -9.31
CA THR A 94 -2.78 7.29 -9.36
C THR A 94 -2.32 6.36 -8.23
N THR A 95 -1.60 5.30 -8.59
CA THR A 95 -1.18 4.28 -7.62
C THR A 95 0.33 4.18 -7.57
N PHE A 96 0.89 4.33 -6.37
CA PHE A 96 2.28 4.04 -6.07
C PHE A 96 2.37 2.67 -5.42
N LEU A 97 2.99 1.72 -6.12
CA LEU A 97 3.18 0.36 -5.64
C LEU A 97 4.68 0.07 -5.52
N TYR A 98 5.09 -0.42 -4.35
CA TYR A 98 6.46 -0.80 -4.06
C TYR A 98 6.51 -2.25 -3.58
N PHE A 99 7.46 -3.00 -4.14
CA PHE A 99 7.81 -4.33 -3.64
C PHE A 99 8.94 -4.22 -2.62
N ASP A 100 8.76 -4.87 -1.47
CA ASP A 100 9.71 -4.94 -0.37
C ASP A 100 10.13 -6.39 -0.09
N ASN A 101 9.77 -7.34 -0.96
CA ASN A 101 10.13 -8.76 -0.85
C ASN A 101 11.52 -9.05 -1.46
N ASP A 102 12.53 -8.40 -0.91
CA ASP A 102 13.87 -8.27 -1.50
C ASP A 102 14.89 -9.32 -1.02
N TYR A 103 14.61 -10.10 0.03
CA TYR A 103 15.59 -11.01 0.64
C TYR A 103 16.18 -12.02 -0.36
N ARG A 104 15.38 -12.42 -1.37
CA ARG A 104 15.81 -13.30 -2.48
C ARG A 104 15.90 -12.57 -3.84
N GLY A 105 15.81 -11.24 -3.84
CA GLY A 105 15.85 -10.43 -5.06
C GLY A 105 14.57 -10.43 -5.89
N TYR A 106 13.44 -10.93 -5.35
CA TYR A 106 12.18 -11.02 -6.10
C TYR A 106 11.50 -9.68 -6.34
N ALA A 107 11.79 -8.66 -5.52
CA ALA A 107 11.16 -7.35 -5.65
C ALA A 107 11.28 -6.75 -7.07
N CYS A 108 12.48 -6.76 -7.66
CA CYS A 108 12.70 -6.24 -9.00
C CYS A 108 11.96 -7.06 -10.07
N GLN A 109 11.98 -8.39 -9.95
CA GLN A 109 11.30 -9.28 -10.90
C GLN A 109 9.79 -9.08 -10.88
N ASN A 110 9.19 -8.99 -9.69
CA ASN A 110 7.77 -8.72 -9.52
C ASN A 110 7.37 -7.32 -10.00
N ALA A 111 8.22 -6.31 -9.76
CA ALA A 111 8.00 -4.95 -10.24
C ALA A 111 7.98 -4.87 -11.77
N LEU A 112 8.90 -5.55 -12.45
CA LEU A 112 8.90 -5.65 -13.92
C LEU A 112 7.66 -6.40 -14.40
N ARG A 113 7.33 -7.52 -13.76
CA ARG A 113 6.20 -8.35 -14.19
C ARG A 113 4.86 -7.63 -14.06
N ILE A 114 4.61 -6.92 -12.96
CA ILE A 114 3.35 -6.17 -12.81
C ILE A 114 3.26 -5.00 -13.80
N LYS A 115 4.39 -4.39 -14.17
CA LYS A 115 4.41 -3.36 -15.24
C LYS A 115 3.94 -3.93 -16.57
N GLU A 116 4.40 -5.13 -16.94
CA GLU A 116 3.94 -5.82 -18.16
C GLU A 116 2.43 -6.12 -18.08
N ILE A 117 1.94 -6.65 -16.94
CA ILE A 117 0.51 -6.94 -16.73
C ILE A 117 -0.35 -5.66 -16.83
N LEU A 118 0.18 -4.53 -16.39
CA LEU A 118 -0.47 -3.22 -16.46
C LEU A 118 -0.31 -2.54 -17.84
N GLY A 119 0.53 -3.07 -18.73
CA GLY A 119 0.83 -2.46 -20.04
C GLY A 119 1.67 -1.17 -19.95
N LEU A 120 2.54 -1.07 -18.95
CA LEU A 120 3.41 0.09 -18.71
C LEU A 120 4.79 -0.05 -19.37
N VAL A 121 5.13 -1.24 -19.87
CA VAL A 121 6.34 -1.59 -20.60
C VAL A 121 6.01 -2.59 -21.70
#